data_AF-S0NP87-F1
#
_entry.id   AF-S0NP87-F1
#
_cell.length_a   1.000
_cell.length_b   1.000
_cell.length_c   1.000
_cell.angle_alpha   90.00
_cell.angle_beta   90.00
_cell.angle_gamma   90.00
#
_symmetry.space_group_name_H-M   'P 1'
#
loop_
_entity.id
_entity.type
_entity.pdbx_description
1 polymer ?
#
loop_
_entity_poly.entity_id
_entity_poly.type
_entity_poly.pdbx_seq_one_letter_code
_entity_poly.pdbx_strand_id
1 'polypeptide(L)' 'MMHEIQKNEIYFSKVIGQEESYHVRVRTILERTAVVEIQELNELPALVLLEDLKVANLQEA' A
#
# COMPACT_ATOMS: atom_id res chain seq x y z
N MET A 1 -12.74 -12.35 6.68
CA MET A 1 -11.56 -13.03 6.10
C MET A 1 -10.48 -11.97 5.94
N MET A 2 -9.28 -12.18 6.48
CA MET A 2 -8.15 -11.30 6.14
C MET A 2 -7.69 -11.67 4.72
N HIS A 3 -7.64 -10.69 3.83
CA HIS A 3 -6.95 -10.89 2.55
C HIS A 3 -5.46 -10.95 2.82
N GLU A 4 -4.80 -11.97 2.30
CA GLU A 4 -3.34 -12.07 2.35
C GLU A 4 -2.74 -11.01 1.41
N ILE A 5 -1.86 -10.16 1.94
CA ILE A 5 -1.22 -9.08 1.18
C ILE A 5 -0.26 -9.70 0.16
N GLN A 6 -0.42 -9.37 -1.11
CA GLN A 6 0.40 -9.91 -2.20
C GLN A 6 1.38 -8.89 -2.75
N LYS A 7 2.53 -9.37 -3.22
CA LYS A 7 3.51 -8.55 -3.93
C LYS A 7 2.97 -8.16 -5.31
N ASN A 8 3.38 -6.98 -5.77
CA ASN A 8 3.01 -6.34 -7.03
C ASN A 8 1.54 -5.95 -7.18
N GLU A 9 0.73 -6.12 -6.14
CA GLU A 9 -0.67 -5.69 -6.13
C GLU A 9 -0.87 -4.23 -5.69
N ILE A 10 -1.99 -3.71 -6.19
CA ILE A 10 -2.73 -2.47 -5.93
C ILE A 10 -3.33 -2.29 -4.52
N TYR A 11 -2.74 -1.51 -3.60
CA TYR A 11 -3.41 -1.20 -2.32
C TYR A 11 -3.58 0.30 -2.10
N PHE A 12 -4.50 0.66 -1.22
CA PHE A 12 -4.62 2.02 -0.69
C PHE A 12 -4.12 2.04 0.76
N SER A 13 -3.18 2.93 1.07
CA SER A 13 -2.57 2.97 2.41
C SER A 13 -2.00 4.33 2.78
N LYS A 14 -1.91 4.59 4.08
CA LYS A 14 -1.18 5.72 4.62
C LYS A 14 0.32 5.42 4.59
N VAL A 15 1.09 6.32 3.98
CA VAL A 15 2.55 6.21 3.96
C VAL A 15 3.14 6.78 5.26
N ILE A 16 4.11 6.09 5.85
CA ILE A 16 4.79 6.54 7.06
C ILE A 16 5.53 7.84 6.76
N GLY A 17 5.25 8.89 7.55
CA GLY A 17 5.83 10.22 7.37
C GLY A 17 5.12 11.10 6.35
N GLN A 18 4.01 10.64 5.76
CA GLN A 18 3.12 11.45 4.92
C GLN A 18 1.78 11.69 5.62
N GLU A 19 1.13 12.81 5.30
CA GLU A 19 -0.18 13.16 5.87
C GLU A 19 -1.32 12.43 5.14
N GLU A 20 -1.14 12.16 3.85
CA GLU A 20 -2.16 11.59 2.97
C GLU A 20 -2.00 10.07 2.79
N SER A 21 -3.04 9.46 2.22
CA SER A 21 -3.03 8.06 1.78
C SER A 21 -2.90 7.98 0.26
N TYR A 22 -2.24 6.94 -0.22
CA TYR A 22 -1.87 6.80 -1.62
C TYR A 22 -2.21 5.42 -2.16
N HIS A 23 -2.31 5.30 -3.48
CA HIS A 23 -2.22 4.01 -4.13
C HIS A 23 -0.76 3.55 -4.11
N VAL A 24 -0.55 2.38 -3.51
CA VAL A 24 0.78 1.83 -3.28
C VAL A 24 0.88 0.43 -3.84
N ARG A 25 1.97 0.16 -4.56
CA ARG A 25 2.29 -1.17 -5.07
C ARG A 25 3.29 -1.85 -4.14
N VAL A 26 2.93 -3.02 -3.61
CA VAL A 26 3.83 -3.75 -2.69
C VAL A 26 5.02 -4.34 -3.44
N ARG A 27 6.24 -4.04 -2.98
CA ARG A 27 7.47 -4.63 -3.54
C ARG A 27 8.09 -5.66 -2.60
N THR A 28 8.16 -5.33 -1.31
CA THR A 28 8.71 -6.22 -0.28
C THR A 28 7.82 -6.20 0.96
N ILE A 29 7.52 -7.38 1.49
CA ILE A 29 6.80 -7.57 2.74
C ILE A 29 7.84 -7.87 3.82
N LEU A 30 7.76 -7.13 4.93
CA LEU A 30 8.56 -7.32 6.15
C LEU A 30 7.64 -7.82 7.26
N GLU A 31 8.13 -7.97 8.50
CA GLU A 31 7.31 -8.52 9.60
C GLU A 31 6.05 -7.72 9.91
N ARG A 32 6.13 -6.38 9.93
CA ARG A 32 5.02 -5.48 10.28
C ARG A 32 4.77 -4.37 9.26
N THR A 33 5.66 -4.23 8.30
CA THR A 33 5.68 -3.16 7.31
C THR A 33 5.82 -3.74 5.91
N ALA A 34 5.59 -2.91 4.90
CA ALA A 34 5.95 -3.21 3.53
C ALA A 34 6.70 -2.03 2.92
N VAL A 35 7.68 -2.36 2.07
CA VAL A 35 8.25 -1.41 1.12
C VAL A 35 7.33 -1.40 -0.10
N VAL A 36 6.90 -0.21 -0.47
CA VAL A 36 5.94 0.02 -1.55
C VAL A 36 6.40 1.12 -2.48
N GLU A 37 5.78 1.21 -3.65
CA GLU A 37 5.94 2.34 -4.57
C GLU A 37 4.63 3.12 -4.67
N ILE A 38 4.70 4.43 -4.44
CA ILE A 38 3.57 5.35 -4.55
C ILE A 38 3.28 5.60 -6.03
N GLN A 39 2.08 5.25 -6.49
CA GLN A 39 1.73 5.31 -7.91
C GLN A 39 1.56 6.75 -8.40
N GLU A 40 1.05 7.65 -7.56
CA GLU A 40 0.84 9.07 -7.88
C GLU A 40 2.15 9.87 -7.93
N LEU A 41 3.23 9.35 -7.34
CA LEU A 41 4.51 10.05 -7.19
C LEU A 41 5.62 9.37 -8.00
N ASN A 42 5.31 8.96 -9.24
CA ASN A 42 6.27 8.34 -10.16
C ASN A 42 7.01 7.14 -9.56
N GLU A 43 6.25 6.24 -8.93
CA GLU A 43 6.75 5.02 -8.28
C GLU A 43 7.78 5.30 -7.16
N LEU A 44 7.64 6.44 -6.46
CA LEU A 44 8.50 6.78 -5.32
C LEU A 44 8.46 5.67 -4.25
N PRO A 45 9.61 5.10 -3.86
CA PRO A 45 9.65 4.09 -2.82
C PRO A 45 9.32 4.68 -1.44
N ALA A 46 8.50 3.96 -0.68
CA ALA A 46 8.03 4.37 0.63
C ALA A 46 7.77 3.17 1.56
N LEU A 47 7.46 3.45 2.83
CA LEU A 47 7.15 2.45 3.85
C LEU A 47 5.71 2.61 4.35
N VAL A 48 5.01 1.49 4.51
CA VAL A 48 3.65 1.42 5.06
C VAL A 48 3.58 0.36 6.17
N LEU A 49 2.62 0.48 7.07
CA LEU A 49 2.25 -0.60 8.00
C LEU A 49 1.35 -1.60 7.28
N LEU A 50 1.53 -2.91 7.54
CA LEU A 50 0.70 -3.94 6.90
C LEU A 50 -0.78 -3.81 7.29
N GLU A 51 -1.07 -3.38 8.51
CA GLU A 51 -2.43 -3.16 9.01
C GLU A 51 -3.16 -2.00 8.31
N ASP A 52 -2.41 -1.07 7.72
CA ASP A 52 -2.95 0.08 7.00
C ASP A 52 -3.22 -0.21 5.52
N LEU A 53 -2.84 -1.39 5.02
CA LEU A 53 -3.08 -1.78 3.62
C LEU A 53 -4.53 -2.21 3.43
N LYS A 54 -5.26 -1.45 2.61
CA LYS A 54 -6.64 -1.75 2.22
C LYS A 54 -6.66 -2.14 0.75
N VAL A 55 -7.34 -3.24 0.41
CA VAL A 55 -7.54 -3.63 -0.99
C VAL A 55 -8.25 -2.49 -1.70
N ALA A 56 -7.69 -2.01 -2.80
CA ALA A 56 -8.30 -0.98 -3.63
C ALA A 56 -9.45 -1.58 -4.44
N ASN A 57 -10.55 -1.98 -3.78
CA ASN A 57 -11.81 -2.37 -4.41
C ASN A 57 -12.97 -2.03 -3.49
N LEU A 58 -13.66 -0.94 -3.79
CA LEU A 58 -15.12 -0.91 -3.82
C LEU A 58 -15.51 -0.05 -5.03
N GLN A 59 -16.33 -0.63 -5.88
CA GLN A 59 -17.01 0.02 -6.98
C GLN A 59 -17.56 1.38 -6.52
N GLU A 60 -17.10 2.48 -7.11
CA GLU A 60 -17.97 3.64 -7.31
C GLU A 60 -18.45 3.57 -8.76
N ALA A 61 -19.77 3.37 -8.89
CA ALA A 61 -20.61 3.19 -10.10
C ALA A 61 -20.82 1.75 -10.61
#